data_AF-A0A1V2QUM1-F1
#
_entry.id   AF-A0A1V2QUM1-F1
#
_cell.length_a   1.000
_cell.length_b   1.000
_cell.length_c   1.000
_cell.angle_alpha   90.00
_cell.angle_beta   90.00
_cell.angle_gamma   90.00
#
_symmetry.space_group_name_H-M   'P 1'
#
loop_
_entity.id
_entity.type
_entity.pdbx_description
1 polymer ?
#
loop_
_entity_poly.entity_id
_entity_poly.type
_entity_poly.pdbx_seq_one_letter_code
_entity_poly.pdbx_strand_id
1 'polypeptide(L)'
;MSALVAGIRQVSAGPVLHVDLDAVAANTRRFVRTARGEVMAVVKADGFGHGLAAVAATALANGATWIGVTSIAEAVAVRESGVDAPVLSWLNQVDADVSAAWRHGIDLSVPSLEHLAAIEHSGRPVRVHLQLDTGMARDGAAPDTWLALMAAARRVEVAGRVRVVGVMGHLARADEPGDPANADGRQAMLRGVEMARQAGLRPSVRHLAATSATLTDPCTHLDMVRIGAGLVGIDPSGTTRLRPALRLAAPVVQVRRVTAGTGVGYGHTHIIERATTLALLPVGYADGLRRAVSGQAEVLLAGRRRPVVGMVSMDQAVVDVGDDPVVPGVEAKALSDAALRVYEALGCRDIARVDFFLTDEGFVLNEVNTMPGMTAQSQVPKMFAAAGLSYPDLLDRLIRSAMTR
;
A
#
# COMPACT_ATOMS: atom_id res chain seq x y z
N MET A 1 -24.96 3.16 26.85
CA MET A 1 -24.42 4.38 27.50
C MET A 1 -22.92 4.33 27.86
N SER A 2 -22.09 3.36 27.42
CA SER A 2 -20.63 3.46 27.68
C SER A 2 -19.71 2.86 26.61
N ALA A 3 -20.23 2.37 25.47
CA ALA A 3 -19.40 1.74 24.42
C ALA A 3 -19.56 2.37 23.02
N LEU A 4 -20.57 3.21 22.78
CA LEU A 4 -20.77 3.88 21.48
C LEU A 4 -20.04 5.23 21.33
N VAL A 5 -19.52 5.79 22.43
CA VAL A 5 -18.75 7.05 22.43
C VAL A 5 -17.23 6.78 22.39
N ALA A 6 -16.81 5.52 22.51
CA ALA A 6 -15.39 5.11 22.57
C ALA A 6 -14.66 5.13 21.20
N GLY A 7 -15.35 5.50 20.11
CA GLY A 7 -14.81 5.50 18.75
C GLY A 7 -14.13 6.81 18.30
N ILE A 8 -14.27 7.91 19.05
CA ILE A 8 -13.63 9.19 18.69
C ILE A 8 -12.29 9.25 19.42
N ARG A 9 -11.36 8.39 18.99
CA ARG A 9 -10.00 8.34 19.53
C ARG A 9 -9.28 9.64 19.18
N GLN A 10 -8.72 10.27 20.21
CA GLN A 10 -7.64 11.27 20.21
C GLN A 10 -7.35 11.90 18.83
N VAL A 11 -7.64 13.20 18.68
CA VAL A 11 -6.93 13.96 17.65
C VAL A 11 -5.46 13.88 18.01
N SER A 12 -4.75 13.07 17.24
CA SER A 12 -3.31 12.97 17.29
C SER A 12 -2.74 14.38 17.19
N ALA A 13 -1.83 14.74 18.09
CA ALA A 13 -1.13 16.02 18.03
C ALA A 13 -0.22 16.11 16.78
N GLY A 14 0.03 14.99 16.08
CA GLY A 14 0.87 14.90 14.90
C GLY A 14 0.23 14.11 13.73
N PRO A 15 1.00 13.82 12.68
CA PRO A 15 0.54 13.09 11.52
C PRO A 15 0.23 11.63 11.88
N VAL A 16 -0.80 11.07 11.23
CA VAL A 16 -1.28 9.69 11.43
C VAL A 16 -1.32 8.97 10.10
N LEU A 17 -0.68 7.80 10.06
CA LEU A 17 -0.75 6.89 8.94
C LEU A 17 -1.93 5.92 9.14
N HIS A 18 -2.92 5.99 8.26
CA HIS A 18 -4.04 5.06 8.24
C HIS A 18 -3.82 4.01 7.16
N VAL A 19 -3.95 2.74 7.56
CA VAL A 19 -3.93 1.58 6.65
C VAL A 19 -5.35 1.02 6.56
N ASP A 20 -5.87 0.92 5.34
CA ASP A 20 -7.16 0.34 5.02
C ASP A 20 -7.00 -1.11 4.55
N LEU A 21 -7.24 -2.07 5.45
CA LEU A 21 -7.16 -3.49 5.14
C LEU A 21 -8.35 -3.98 4.29
N ASP A 22 -9.49 -3.27 4.26
CA ASP A 22 -10.61 -3.60 3.38
C ASP A 22 -10.25 -3.30 1.91
N ALA A 23 -9.45 -2.25 1.67
CA ALA A 23 -8.85 -1.98 0.37
C ALA A 23 -7.89 -3.11 -0.04
N VAL A 24 -7.00 -3.56 0.85
CA VAL A 24 -6.09 -4.70 0.61
C VAL A 24 -6.89 -5.97 0.28
N ALA A 25 -7.93 -6.26 1.06
CA ALA A 25 -8.80 -7.41 0.84
C ALA A 25 -9.51 -7.34 -0.53
N ALA A 26 -10.06 -6.18 -0.88
CA ALA A 26 -10.73 -5.96 -2.16
C ALA A 26 -9.79 -6.11 -3.36
N ASN A 27 -8.58 -5.55 -3.26
CA ASN A 27 -7.55 -5.68 -4.29
C ASN A 27 -7.10 -7.14 -4.43
N THR A 28 -6.85 -7.83 -3.32
CA THR A 28 -6.46 -9.26 -3.32
C THR A 28 -7.51 -10.11 -4.03
N ARG A 29 -8.80 -9.98 -3.66
CA ARG A 29 -9.90 -10.71 -4.32
C ARG A 29 -9.98 -10.42 -5.82
N ARG A 30 -9.60 -9.21 -6.26
CA ARG A 30 -9.55 -8.90 -7.69
C ARG A 30 -8.44 -9.67 -8.38
N PHE A 31 -7.23 -9.69 -7.82
CA PHE A 31 -6.12 -10.46 -8.40
C PHE A 31 -6.40 -11.96 -8.40
N VAL A 32 -7.02 -12.51 -7.35
CA VAL A 32 -7.44 -13.91 -7.30
C VAL A 32 -8.44 -14.24 -8.42
N ARG A 33 -9.37 -13.33 -8.75
CA ARG A 33 -10.28 -13.52 -9.90
C ARG A 33 -9.61 -13.35 -11.26
N THR A 34 -8.55 -12.55 -11.36
CA THR A 34 -7.84 -12.29 -12.61
C THR A 34 -6.80 -13.38 -12.92
N ALA A 35 -6.13 -13.89 -11.89
CA ALA A 35 -5.08 -14.90 -12.03
C ALA A 35 -5.64 -16.23 -12.55
N ARG A 36 -4.83 -16.95 -13.34
CA ARG A 36 -5.16 -18.31 -13.82
C ARG A 36 -4.65 -19.41 -12.91
N GLY A 37 -3.80 -19.05 -11.95
CA GLY A 37 -3.16 -19.96 -11.00
C GLY A 37 -3.05 -19.31 -9.63
N GLU A 38 -2.06 -19.75 -8.87
CA GLU A 38 -1.86 -19.31 -7.49
C GLU A 38 -1.54 -17.81 -7.42
N VAL A 39 -1.89 -17.17 -6.30
CA VAL A 39 -1.55 -15.77 -6.04
C VAL A 39 -0.58 -15.70 -4.88
N MET A 40 0.64 -15.25 -5.17
CA MET A 40 1.62 -14.86 -4.15
C MET A 40 1.40 -13.41 -3.76
N ALA A 41 1.03 -13.18 -2.50
CA ALA A 41 1.02 -11.86 -1.90
C ALA A 41 2.44 -11.45 -1.51
N VAL A 42 2.99 -10.45 -2.18
CA VAL A 42 4.31 -9.92 -1.91
C VAL A 42 4.21 -8.84 -0.84
N VAL A 43 4.82 -9.07 0.32
CA VAL A 43 4.69 -8.22 1.53
C VAL A 43 6.05 -7.73 2.06
N LYS A 44 7.07 -7.68 1.19
CA LYS A 44 8.37 -7.08 1.50
C LYS A 44 8.27 -5.61 1.93
N ALA A 45 9.33 -5.10 2.55
CA ALA A 45 9.45 -3.73 3.05
C ALA A 45 8.26 -3.36 3.94
N ASP A 46 8.00 -4.20 4.96
CA ASP A 46 6.88 -4.05 5.89
C ASP A 46 5.50 -3.97 5.21
N GLY A 47 5.23 -4.86 4.25
CA GLY A 47 3.99 -4.80 3.46
C GLY A 47 3.88 -3.50 2.65
N PHE A 48 4.99 -3.02 2.07
CA PHE A 48 5.08 -1.70 1.44
C PHE A 48 4.78 -0.55 2.41
N GLY A 49 5.20 -0.67 3.68
CA GLY A 49 4.95 0.29 4.75
C GLY A 49 3.52 0.28 5.31
N HIS A 50 2.75 -0.79 5.05
CA HIS A 50 1.37 -0.95 5.53
C HIS A 50 1.25 -1.94 6.69
N GLY A 51 2.37 -2.51 7.17
CA GLY A 51 2.41 -3.52 8.20
C GLY A 51 2.37 -4.94 7.63
N LEU A 52 3.51 -5.62 7.65
CA LEU A 52 3.72 -6.95 7.05
C LEU A 52 2.71 -7.99 7.54
N ALA A 53 2.55 -8.14 8.86
CA ALA A 53 1.69 -9.17 9.44
C ALA A 53 0.22 -8.97 9.05
N ALA A 54 -0.28 -7.74 9.15
CA ALA A 54 -1.67 -7.40 8.84
C ALA A 54 -1.98 -7.58 7.35
N VAL A 55 -1.08 -7.14 6.46
CA VAL A 55 -1.24 -7.31 5.01
C VAL A 55 -1.17 -8.78 4.62
N ALA A 56 -0.23 -9.55 5.17
CA ALA A 56 -0.09 -10.98 4.88
C ALA A 56 -1.35 -11.76 5.30
N ALA A 57 -1.81 -11.60 6.53
CA ALA A 57 -3.02 -12.25 7.03
C ALA A 57 -4.26 -11.86 6.19
N THR A 58 -4.40 -10.57 5.87
CA THR A 58 -5.52 -10.07 5.05
C THR A 58 -5.49 -10.68 3.65
N ALA A 59 -4.34 -10.74 2.99
CA ALA A 59 -4.23 -11.29 1.66
C ALA A 59 -4.56 -12.80 1.63
N LEU A 60 -4.04 -13.57 2.59
CA LEU A 60 -4.31 -15.01 2.72
C LEU A 60 -5.80 -15.28 2.97
N ALA A 61 -6.43 -14.53 3.89
CA ALA A 61 -7.86 -14.62 4.16
C ALA A 61 -8.75 -14.28 2.94
N ASN A 62 -8.17 -13.67 1.91
CA ASN A 62 -8.85 -13.23 0.69
C ASN A 62 -8.39 -13.96 -0.58
N GLY A 63 -7.75 -15.12 -0.42
CA GLY A 63 -7.47 -16.08 -1.48
C GLY A 63 -6.06 -16.06 -2.03
N ALA A 64 -5.15 -15.25 -1.50
CA ALA A 64 -3.72 -15.49 -1.73
C ALA A 64 -3.31 -16.81 -1.07
N THR A 65 -2.40 -17.54 -1.69
CA THR A 65 -1.99 -18.88 -1.26
C THR A 65 -0.51 -18.98 -0.97
N TRP A 66 0.27 -17.96 -1.37
CA TRP A 66 1.70 -17.84 -1.13
C TRP A 66 2.04 -16.46 -0.57
N ILE A 67 3.14 -16.37 0.16
CA ILE A 67 3.75 -15.11 0.58
C ILE A 67 5.12 -14.93 -0.07
N GLY A 68 5.43 -13.71 -0.49
CA GLY A 68 6.72 -13.34 -1.05
C GLY A 68 7.38 -12.18 -0.29
N VAL A 69 8.66 -12.31 0.05
CA VAL A 69 9.47 -11.28 0.71
C VAL A 69 10.89 -11.22 0.14
N THR A 70 11.69 -10.21 0.52
CA THR A 70 13.03 -10.04 -0.05
C THR A 70 14.14 -10.67 0.77
N SER A 71 13.99 -10.83 2.08
CA SER A 71 15.03 -11.42 2.93
C SER A 71 14.52 -12.58 3.77
N ILE A 72 15.43 -13.44 4.24
CA ILE A 72 15.10 -14.50 5.22
C ILE A 72 14.56 -13.88 6.52
N ALA A 73 15.08 -12.72 6.96
CA ALA A 73 14.60 -12.05 8.16
C ALA A 73 13.13 -11.63 8.05
N GLU A 74 12.71 -11.06 6.91
CA GLU A 74 11.30 -10.77 6.66
C GLU A 74 10.46 -12.06 6.61
N ALA A 75 10.99 -13.13 6.03
CA ALA A 75 10.29 -14.41 5.94
C ALA A 75 10.09 -15.06 7.31
N VAL A 76 11.07 -14.93 8.21
CA VAL A 76 10.94 -15.34 9.61
C VAL A 76 9.88 -14.50 10.32
N ALA A 77 9.87 -13.17 10.13
CA ALA A 77 8.83 -12.31 10.70
C ALA A 77 7.42 -12.68 10.20
N VAL A 78 7.27 -13.08 8.92
CA VAL A 78 6.02 -13.67 8.40
C VAL A 78 5.63 -14.92 9.19
N ARG A 79 6.55 -15.87 9.41
CA ARG A 79 6.27 -17.09 10.20
C ARG A 79 5.88 -16.77 11.64
N GLU A 80 6.58 -15.84 12.29
CA GLU A 80 6.30 -15.42 13.66
C GLU A 80 4.94 -14.75 13.82
N SER A 81 4.37 -14.20 12.74
CA SER A 81 2.99 -13.70 12.71
C SER A 81 1.91 -14.80 12.62
N GLY A 82 2.29 -16.09 12.62
CA GLY A 82 1.37 -17.22 12.54
C GLY A 82 0.97 -17.64 11.13
N VAL A 83 1.73 -17.24 10.10
CA VAL A 83 1.46 -17.63 8.72
C VAL A 83 2.05 -19.01 8.41
N ASP A 84 1.17 -19.94 8.03
CA ASP A 84 1.53 -21.31 7.62
C ASP A 84 1.65 -21.50 6.10
N ALA A 85 1.16 -20.55 5.29
CA ALA A 85 1.25 -20.60 3.83
C ALA A 85 2.72 -20.67 3.34
N PRO A 86 3.02 -21.23 2.15
CA PRO A 86 4.37 -21.21 1.60
C PRO A 86 4.94 -19.78 1.48
N VAL A 87 6.21 -19.61 1.89
CA VAL A 87 6.92 -18.32 1.88
C VAL A 87 8.14 -18.43 0.99
N LEU A 88 8.28 -17.53 0.03
CA LEU A 88 9.48 -17.41 -0.82
C LEU A 88 10.26 -16.14 -0.46
N SER A 89 11.58 -16.28 -0.33
CA SER A 89 12.53 -15.18 -0.20
C SER A 89 13.54 -15.18 -1.36
N TRP A 90 13.80 -14.02 -2.00
CA TRP A 90 14.60 -14.00 -3.24
C TRP A 90 15.81 -13.06 -3.30
N LEU A 91 15.94 -12.06 -2.44
CA LEU A 91 17.06 -11.11 -2.46
C LEU A 91 18.06 -11.41 -1.32
N ASN A 92 18.44 -12.68 -1.22
CA ASN A 92 19.33 -13.15 -0.16
C ASN A 92 20.79 -12.99 -0.59
N GLN A 93 21.65 -12.55 0.33
CA GLN A 93 23.09 -12.56 0.09
C GLN A 93 23.61 -14.00 0.04
N VAL A 94 24.78 -14.20 -0.59
CA VAL A 94 25.42 -15.51 -0.69
C VAL A 94 25.69 -16.12 0.70
N ASP A 95 26.00 -15.29 1.69
CA ASP A 95 26.28 -15.68 3.08
C ASP A 95 25.04 -15.65 4.00
N ALA A 96 23.83 -15.56 3.44
CA ALA A 96 22.61 -15.53 4.23
C ALA A 96 22.41 -16.81 5.08
N ASP A 97 21.68 -16.69 6.21
CA ASP A 97 21.43 -17.81 7.13
C ASP A 97 20.44 -18.84 6.54
N VAL A 98 20.95 -19.74 5.70
CA VAL A 98 20.19 -20.86 5.13
C VAL A 98 19.64 -21.79 6.23
N SER A 99 20.28 -21.85 7.40
CA SER A 99 19.76 -22.64 8.52
C SER A 99 18.49 -22.04 9.11
N ALA A 100 18.33 -20.71 9.15
CA ALA A 100 17.05 -20.07 9.47
C ALA A 100 15.98 -20.40 8.42
N ALA A 101 16.31 -20.30 7.13
CA ALA A 101 15.37 -20.65 6.06
C ALA A 101 14.85 -22.09 6.21
N TRP A 102 15.75 -23.05 6.45
CA TRP A 102 15.39 -24.45 6.70
C TRP A 102 14.49 -24.63 7.93
N ARG A 103 14.89 -24.06 9.08
CA ARG A 103 14.13 -24.17 10.34
C ARG A 103 12.69 -23.67 10.22
N HIS A 104 12.49 -22.61 9.43
CA HIS A 104 11.21 -21.93 9.27
C HIS A 104 10.45 -22.35 8.00
N GLY A 105 10.94 -23.34 7.25
CA GLY A 105 10.30 -23.81 6.02
C GLY A 105 10.12 -22.70 4.99
N ILE A 106 11.18 -21.93 4.72
CA ILE A 106 11.22 -20.83 3.76
C ILE A 106 11.85 -21.34 2.46
N ASP A 107 11.13 -21.17 1.35
CA ASP A 107 11.66 -21.44 0.01
C ASP A 107 12.60 -20.29 -0.38
N LEU A 108 13.73 -20.61 -1.04
CA LEU A 108 14.75 -19.64 -1.43
C LEU A 108 14.86 -19.49 -2.95
N SER A 109 15.02 -18.26 -3.44
CA SER A 109 15.47 -18.04 -4.81
C SER A 109 16.95 -18.34 -4.97
N VAL A 110 17.32 -18.88 -6.13
CA VAL A 110 18.71 -19.16 -6.51
C VAL A 110 18.99 -18.43 -7.83
N PRO A 111 19.61 -17.24 -7.78
CA PRO A 111 19.92 -16.46 -8.97
C PRO A 111 21.28 -16.79 -9.59
N SER A 112 22.15 -17.54 -8.92
CA SER A 112 23.49 -17.84 -9.44
C SER A 112 24.08 -19.14 -8.89
N LEU A 113 25.21 -19.58 -9.47
CA LEU A 113 25.96 -20.75 -9.01
C LEU A 113 26.51 -20.56 -7.60
N GLU A 114 26.94 -19.35 -7.23
CA GLU A 114 27.44 -19.01 -5.91
C GLU A 114 26.37 -19.19 -4.84
N HIS A 115 25.14 -18.73 -5.11
CA HIS A 115 24.01 -18.93 -4.19
C HIS A 115 23.65 -20.41 -4.03
N LEU A 116 23.65 -21.17 -5.13
CA LEU A 116 23.41 -22.61 -5.07
C LEU A 116 24.51 -23.31 -4.25
N ALA A 117 25.77 -22.95 -4.46
CA ALA A 117 26.88 -23.51 -3.73
C ALA A 117 26.78 -23.18 -2.23
N ALA A 118 26.43 -21.95 -1.85
CA ALA A 118 26.24 -21.59 -0.46
C ALA A 118 25.14 -22.42 0.23
N ILE A 119 24.01 -22.64 -0.47
CA ILE A 119 22.94 -23.51 0.01
C ILE A 119 23.44 -24.95 0.18
N GLU A 120 24.19 -25.49 -0.79
CA GLU A 120 24.78 -26.83 -0.69
C GLU A 120 25.72 -26.95 0.52
N HIS A 121 26.60 -25.96 0.73
CA HIS A 121 27.56 -25.93 1.85
C HIS A 121 26.89 -25.81 3.22
N SER A 122 25.69 -25.21 3.30
CA SER A 122 24.93 -25.15 4.56
C SER A 122 24.58 -26.53 5.13
N GLY A 123 24.57 -27.56 4.27
CA GLY A 123 24.18 -28.92 4.62
C GLY A 123 22.69 -29.10 4.96
N ARG A 124 21.88 -28.04 4.86
CA ARG A 124 20.44 -28.06 5.16
C ARG A 124 19.62 -28.27 3.88
N PRO A 125 18.73 -29.27 3.83
CA PRO A 125 17.88 -29.48 2.66
C PRO A 125 16.82 -28.39 2.56
N VAL A 126 16.85 -27.57 1.50
CA VAL A 126 15.88 -26.49 1.29
C VAL A 126 15.19 -26.59 -0.06
N ARG A 127 13.98 -26.06 -0.14
CA ARG A 127 13.24 -25.92 -1.39
C ARG A 127 13.68 -24.63 -2.09
N VAL A 128 13.88 -24.69 -3.40
CA VAL A 128 14.42 -23.57 -4.15
C VAL A 128 13.63 -23.26 -5.42
N HIS A 129 13.61 -21.96 -5.77
CA HIS A 129 13.15 -21.46 -7.04
C HIS A 129 14.37 -20.98 -7.84
N LEU A 130 14.64 -21.56 -9.00
CA LEU A 130 15.72 -21.06 -9.86
C LEU A 130 15.27 -19.75 -10.51
N GLN A 131 16.08 -18.70 -10.43
CA GLN A 131 15.75 -17.40 -10.98
C GLN A 131 16.51 -17.15 -12.28
N LEU A 132 15.76 -16.98 -13.35
CA LEU A 132 16.27 -16.67 -14.69
C LEU A 132 16.12 -15.18 -14.96
N ASP A 133 17.18 -14.56 -15.46
CA ASP A 133 17.07 -13.24 -16.06
C ASP A 133 16.34 -13.33 -17.41
N THR A 134 15.15 -12.76 -17.46
CA THR A 134 14.30 -12.72 -18.65
C THR A 134 14.42 -11.40 -19.42
N GLY A 135 15.54 -10.67 -19.24
CA GLY A 135 15.82 -9.40 -19.93
C GLY A 135 15.72 -8.17 -19.03
N MET A 136 15.79 -8.35 -17.70
CA MET A 136 15.79 -7.25 -16.74
C MET A 136 17.21 -6.84 -16.31
N ALA A 137 18.20 -7.74 -16.41
CA ALA A 137 19.58 -7.50 -16.00
C ALA A 137 19.72 -6.95 -14.56
N ARG A 138 18.83 -7.37 -13.67
CA ARG A 138 18.78 -6.94 -12.26
C ARG A 138 19.19 -8.05 -11.30
N ASP A 139 18.66 -9.25 -11.54
CA ASP A 139 18.80 -10.41 -10.68
C ASP A 139 18.40 -11.67 -11.49
N GLY A 140 18.84 -12.83 -11.04
CA GLY A 140 18.72 -14.09 -11.79
C GLY A 140 19.92 -14.40 -12.67
N ALA A 141 20.02 -15.67 -13.05
CA ALA A 141 21.08 -16.16 -13.90
C ALA A 141 20.88 -15.63 -15.32
N ALA A 142 21.92 -15.03 -15.87
CA ALA A 142 21.94 -14.59 -17.25
C ALA A 142 21.77 -15.78 -18.21
N PRO A 143 21.25 -15.57 -19.44
CA PRO A 143 20.96 -16.65 -20.38
C PRO A 143 22.15 -17.60 -20.67
N ASP A 144 23.37 -17.07 -20.67
CA ASP A 144 24.62 -17.82 -20.89
C ASP A 144 25.04 -18.68 -19.70
N THR A 145 24.68 -18.28 -18.48
CA THR A 145 24.97 -19.03 -17.23
C THR A 145 23.85 -19.98 -16.82
N TRP A 146 22.63 -19.81 -17.38
CA TRP A 146 21.45 -20.59 -17.03
C TRP A 146 21.66 -22.10 -17.15
N LEU A 147 22.29 -22.55 -18.25
CA LEU A 147 22.56 -23.98 -18.49
C LEU A 147 23.42 -24.58 -17.38
N ALA A 148 24.49 -23.89 -16.99
CA ALA A 148 25.38 -24.33 -15.92
C ALA A 148 24.65 -24.37 -14.57
N LEU A 149 23.82 -23.37 -14.27
CA LEU A 149 23.03 -23.33 -13.05
C LEU A 149 22.06 -24.52 -12.95
N MET A 150 21.33 -24.85 -14.02
CA MET A 150 20.39 -25.97 -14.01
C MET A 150 21.11 -27.33 -13.84
N ALA A 151 22.23 -27.52 -14.52
CA ALA A 151 23.03 -28.74 -14.40
C ALA A 151 23.55 -28.91 -12.96
N ALA A 152 24.06 -27.83 -12.36
CA ALA A 152 24.48 -27.82 -10.97
C ALA A 152 23.30 -28.08 -10.03
N ALA A 153 22.16 -27.40 -10.22
CA ALA A 153 20.97 -27.57 -9.39
C ALA A 153 20.47 -29.01 -9.43
N ARG A 154 20.51 -29.67 -10.59
CA ARG A 154 20.14 -31.09 -10.70
C ARG A 154 21.08 -31.99 -9.91
N ARG A 155 22.39 -31.77 -10.00
CA ARG A 155 23.38 -32.52 -9.22
C ARG A 155 23.10 -32.40 -7.71
N VAL A 156 22.88 -31.17 -7.25
CA VAL A 156 22.61 -30.84 -5.84
C VAL A 156 21.26 -31.42 -5.38
N GLU A 157 20.25 -31.45 -6.27
CA GLU A 157 18.95 -32.07 -6.01
C GLU A 157 19.04 -33.59 -5.87
N VAL A 158 19.79 -34.27 -6.75
CA VAL A 158 20.05 -35.72 -6.64
C VAL A 158 20.79 -36.07 -5.34
N ALA A 159 21.66 -35.18 -4.87
CA ALA A 159 22.33 -35.31 -3.58
C ALA A 159 21.41 -35.00 -2.37
N GLY A 160 20.14 -34.66 -2.58
CA GLY A 160 19.17 -34.38 -1.52
C GLY A 160 19.40 -33.06 -0.78
N ARG A 161 20.23 -32.15 -1.34
CA ARG A 161 20.59 -30.88 -0.70
C ARG A 161 19.62 -29.76 -1.06
N VAL A 162 18.99 -29.83 -2.22
CA VAL A 162 17.91 -28.91 -2.61
C VAL A 162 16.75 -29.67 -3.22
N ARG A 163 15.58 -29.05 -3.26
CA ARG A 163 14.46 -29.48 -4.11
C ARG A 163 14.07 -28.31 -5.00
N VAL A 164 14.24 -28.43 -6.31
CA VAL A 164 13.86 -27.38 -7.25
C VAL A 164 12.36 -27.45 -7.48
N VAL A 165 11.63 -26.53 -6.85
CA VAL A 165 10.16 -26.50 -6.83
C VAL A 165 9.59 -25.45 -7.75
N GLY A 166 10.40 -24.48 -8.16
CA GLY A 166 9.98 -23.44 -9.07
C GLY A 166 11.06 -22.88 -9.98
N VAL A 167 10.60 -22.19 -11.01
CA VAL A 167 11.41 -21.32 -11.86
C VAL A 167 10.73 -19.96 -11.86
N MET A 168 11.52 -18.91 -11.68
CA MET A 168 11.02 -17.55 -11.61
C MET A 168 11.79 -16.60 -12.54
N GLY A 169 11.08 -15.58 -13.02
CA GLY A 169 11.67 -14.47 -13.77
C GLY A 169 10.95 -13.16 -13.45
N HIS A 170 11.34 -12.07 -14.09
CA HIS A 170 10.68 -10.77 -13.94
C HIS A 170 10.71 -9.98 -15.25
N LEU A 171 9.58 -9.39 -15.62
CA LEU A 171 9.47 -8.59 -16.83
C LEU A 171 10.00 -7.17 -16.60
N ALA A 172 10.68 -6.62 -17.60
CA ALA A 172 11.30 -5.30 -17.52
C ALA A 172 10.31 -4.14 -17.75
N ARG A 173 9.29 -4.35 -18.59
CA ARG A 173 8.42 -3.29 -19.15
C ARG A 173 6.93 -3.62 -18.99
N ALA A 174 6.58 -4.35 -17.93
CA ALA A 174 5.22 -4.87 -17.73
C ALA A 174 4.17 -3.76 -17.49
N ASP A 175 4.61 -2.58 -17.07
CA ASP A 175 3.83 -1.35 -16.95
C ASP A 175 3.53 -0.67 -18.30
N GLU A 176 4.17 -1.11 -19.38
CA GLU A 176 3.91 -0.70 -20.76
C GLU A 176 3.43 -1.91 -21.59
N PRO A 177 2.11 -2.24 -21.58
CA PRO A 177 1.61 -3.53 -22.07
C PRO A 177 1.95 -3.87 -23.53
N GLY A 178 2.16 -2.85 -24.37
CA GLY A 178 2.50 -3.01 -25.78
C GLY A 178 4.01 -3.15 -26.07
N ASP A 179 4.88 -3.05 -25.06
CA ASP A 179 6.32 -3.08 -25.26
C ASP A 179 6.79 -4.51 -25.69
N PRO A 180 7.53 -4.64 -26.80
CA PRO A 180 8.03 -5.94 -27.28
C PRO A 180 8.87 -6.71 -26.26
N ALA A 181 9.56 -6.03 -25.35
CA ALA A 181 10.38 -6.67 -24.31
C ALA A 181 9.56 -7.61 -23.40
N ASN A 182 8.25 -7.36 -23.26
CA ASN A 182 7.36 -8.25 -22.50
C ASN A 182 7.18 -9.60 -23.20
N ALA A 183 7.04 -9.60 -24.53
CA ALA A 183 6.94 -10.82 -25.31
C ALA A 183 8.27 -11.59 -25.30
N ASP A 184 9.40 -10.89 -25.43
CA ASP A 184 10.73 -11.48 -25.39
C ASP A 184 11.01 -12.13 -24.03
N GLY A 185 10.72 -11.42 -22.93
CA GLY A 185 10.88 -11.96 -21.58
C GLY A 185 9.97 -13.16 -21.30
N ARG A 186 8.74 -13.15 -21.81
CA ARG A 186 7.84 -14.32 -21.73
C ARG A 186 8.42 -15.52 -22.48
N GLN A 187 8.95 -15.31 -23.69
CA GLN A 187 9.57 -16.40 -24.43
C GLN A 187 10.85 -16.92 -23.76
N ALA A 188 11.69 -16.03 -23.22
CA ALA A 188 12.87 -16.41 -22.46
C ALA A 188 12.51 -17.29 -21.26
N MET A 189 11.46 -16.91 -20.52
CA MET A 189 10.93 -17.71 -19.41
C MET A 189 10.49 -19.11 -19.86
N LEU A 190 9.70 -19.20 -20.93
CA LEU A 190 9.19 -20.49 -21.42
C LEU A 190 10.33 -21.41 -21.88
N ARG A 191 11.31 -20.87 -22.61
CA ARG A 191 12.52 -21.62 -23.01
C ARG A 191 13.33 -22.06 -21.80
N GLY A 192 13.56 -21.18 -20.85
CA GLY A 192 14.33 -21.47 -19.65
C GLY A 192 13.72 -22.58 -18.79
N VAL A 193 12.39 -22.58 -18.64
CA VAL A 193 11.64 -23.67 -17.99
C VAL A 193 11.83 -25.00 -18.71
N GLU A 194 11.75 -24.99 -20.04
CA GLU A 194 11.91 -26.21 -20.83
C GLU A 194 13.33 -26.77 -20.73
N MET A 195 14.35 -25.91 -20.79
CA MET A 195 15.74 -26.32 -20.54
C MET A 195 15.91 -26.93 -19.14
N ALA A 196 15.23 -26.40 -18.12
CA ALA A 196 15.27 -26.96 -16.77
C ALA A 196 14.69 -28.38 -16.72
N ARG A 197 13.58 -28.60 -17.43
CA ARG A 197 12.97 -29.94 -17.54
C ARG A 197 13.87 -30.93 -18.25
N GLN A 198 14.54 -30.50 -19.32
CA GLN A 198 15.52 -31.30 -20.08
C GLN A 198 16.75 -31.64 -19.23
N ALA A 199 17.18 -30.75 -18.35
CA ALA A 199 18.21 -31.01 -17.35
C ALA A 199 17.76 -32.00 -16.24
N GLY A 200 16.53 -32.50 -16.28
CA GLY A 200 15.99 -33.48 -15.33
C GLY A 200 15.31 -32.87 -14.10
N LEU A 201 15.21 -31.55 -14.00
CA LEU A 201 14.48 -30.86 -12.94
C LEU A 201 12.96 -30.98 -13.16
N ARG A 202 12.17 -30.87 -12.10
CA ARG A 202 10.70 -30.95 -12.15
C ARG A 202 10.04 -29.82 -11.36
N PRO A 203 10.23 -28.54 -11.75
CA PRO A 203 9.60 -27.42 -11.07
C PRO A 203 8.07 -27.51 -11.21
N SER A 204 7.37 -27.39 -10.08
CA SER A 204 5.91 -27.39 -10.01
C SER A 204 5.28 -26.00 -10.16
N VAL A 205 6.05 -24.94 -9.91
CA VAL A 205 5.54 -23.56 -9.96
C VAL A 205 6.42 -22.69 -10.85
N ARG A 206 5.88 -22.24 -11.96
CA ARG A 206 6.50 -21.27 -12.87
C ARG A 206 5.83 -19.93 -12.67
N HIS A 207 6.61 -18.87 -12.44
CA HIS A 207 6.03 -17.55 -12.21
C HIS A 207 6.84 -16.41 -12.80
N LEU A 208 6.17 -15.58 -13.59
CA LEU A 208 6.77 -14.44 -14.28
C LEU A 208 6.04 -13.14 -13.92
N ALA A 209 4.72 -13.13 -14.06
CA ALA A 209 3.89 -11.95 -13.85
C ALA A 209 4.06 -11.34 -12.45
N ALA A 210 4.27 -10.02 -12.44
CA ALA A 210 4.06 -9.17 -11.28
C ALA A 210 2.71 -8.41 -11.43
N THR A 211 2.43 -7.43 -10.57
CA THR A 211 1.18 -6.63 -10.59
C THR A 211 0.71 -6.23 -11.99
N SER A 212 1.51 -5.47 -12.74
CA SER A 212 1.09 -4.93 -14.04
C SER A 212 0.80 -6.04 -15.06
N ALA A 213 1.74 -6.99 -15.23
CA ALA A 213 1.57 -8.10 -16.15
C ALA A 213 0.38 -9.01 -15.82
N THR A 214 0.02 -9.12 -14.53
CA THR A 214 -1.19 -9.87 -14.11
C THR A 214 -2.47 -9.18 -14.58
N LEU A 215 -2.46 -7.85 -14.67
CA LEU A 215 -3.62 -7.08 -15.13
C LEU A 215 -3.71 -7.05 -16.65
N THR A 216 -2.57 -7.15 -17.35
CA THR A 216 -2.46 -6.76 -18.76
C THR A 216 -2.12 -7.91 -19.72
N ASP A 217 -1.46 -8.99 -19.26
CA ASP A 217 -1.09 -10.12 -20.11
C ASP A 217 -1.33 -11.49 -19.41
N PRO A 218 -2.51 -12.11 -19.63
CA PRO A 218 -2.83 -13.44 -19.11
C PRO A 218 -1.86 -14.56 -19.51
N CYS A 219 -1.09 -14.38 -20.58
CA CYS A 219 -0.08 -15.36 -21.01
C CYS A 219 1.16 -15.38 -20.09
N THR A 220 1.31 -14.39 -19.21
CA THR A 220 2.42 -14.31 -18.24
C THR A 220 2.09 -14.94 -16.88
N HIS A 221 0.83 -15.35 -16.67
CA HIS A 221 0.37 -15.85 -15.37
C HIS A 221 1.03 -17.17 -14.98
N LEU A 222 1.29 -18.04 -15.96
CA LEU A 222 1.86 -19.37 -15.78
C LEU A 222 1.14 -20.12 -14.64
N ASP A 223 1.87 -20.63 -13.63
CA ASP A 223 1.26 -21.36 -12.51
C ASP A 223 0.98 -20.45 -11.30
N MET A 224 1.67 -19.31 -11.19
CA MET A 224 1.54 -18.38 -10.08
C MET A 224 1.89 -16.94 -10.48
N VAL A 225 1.14 -15.98 -9.95
CA VAL A 225 1.39 -14.53 -10.11
C VAL A 225 1.88 -13.91 -8.81
N ARG A 226 2.69 -12.84 -8.90
CA ARG A 226 3.26 -12.16 -7.72
C ARG A 226 2.72 -10.75 -7.58
N ILE A 227 1.87 -10.51 -6.60
CA ILE A 227 1.18 -9.23 -6.43
C ILE A 227 1.79 -8.48 -5.25
N GLY A 228 2.43 -7.35 -5.54
CA GLY A 228 3.01 -6.46 -4.51
C GLY A 228 2.26 -5.14 -4.46
N ALA A 229 2.72 -4.17 -5.25
CA ALA A 229 2.09 -2.84 -5.40
C ALA A 229 0.55 -2.91 -5.58
N GLY A 230 0.05 -3.94 -6.28
CA GLY A 230 -1.37 -4.12 -6.51
C GLY A 230 -2.17 -4.41 -5.23
N LEU A 231 -1.58 -5.07 -4.22
CA LEU A 231 -2.24 -5.32 -2.94
C LEU A 231 -2.63 -4.00 -2.27
N VAL A 232 -1.75 -3.02 -2.34
CA VAL A 232 -1.89 -1.71 -1.68
C VAL A 232 -2.50 -0.62 -2.57
N GLY A 233 -3.04 -1.02 -3.73
CA GLY A 233 -3.82 -0.13 -4.58
C GLY A 233 -3.03 0.58 -5.67
N ILE A 234 -1.82 0.13 -5.97
CA ILE A 234 -0.94 0.75 -6.98
C ILE A 234 -0.88 -0.17 -8.21
N ASP A 235 -1.36 0.32 -9.34
CA ASP A 235 -1.15 -0.28 -10.66
C ASP A 235 -0.20 0.63 -11.47
N PRO A 236 1.08 0.25 -11.64
CA PRO A 236 2.03 1.03 -12.43
C PRO A 236 1.63 1.22 -13.89
N SER A 237 0.84 0.30 -14.46
CA SER A 237 0.38 0.42 -15.86
C SER A 237 -0.76 1.44 -16.04
N GLY A 238 -1.42 1.84 -14.95
CA GLY A 238 -2.60 2.71 -14.99
C GLY A 238 -3.83 2.10 -15.68
N THR A 239 -3.81 0.82 -16.05
CA THR A 239 -4.89 0.16 -16.81
C THR A 239 -6.09 -0.20 -15.93
N THR A 240 -5.86 -0.38 -14.62
CA THR A 240 -6.88 -0.75 -13.65
C THR A 240 -6.85 0.17 -12.44
N ARG A 241 -8.01 0.76 -12.12
CA ARG A 241 -8.17 1.47 -10.85
C ARG A 241 -8.28 0.48 -9.69
N LEU A 242 -7.24 0.42 -8.87
CA LEU A 242 -7.22 -0.32 -7.60
C LEU A 242 -7.59 0.60 -6.43
N ARG A 243 -7.91 0.03 -5.27
CA ARG A 243 -8.27 0.80 -4.07
C ARG A 243 -7.00 1.14 -3.29
N PRO A 244 -6.62 2.43 -3.13
CA PRO A 244 -5.46 2.80 -2.31
C PRO A 244 -5.67 2.33 -0.87
N ALA A 245 -4.65 1.71 -0.27
CA ALA A 245 -4.73 1.15 1.07
C ALA A 245 -4.07 2.03 2.15
N LEU A 246 -3.54 3.20 1.80
CA LEU A 246 -2.85 4.08 2.74
C LEU A 246 -3.28 5.53 2.59
N ARG A 247 -3.47 6.17 3.74
CA ARG A 247 -3.77 7.59 3.88
C ARG A 247 -2.93 8.17 5.01
N LEU A 248 -2.06 9.12 4.68
CA LEU A 248 -1.39 9.96 5.67
C LEU A 248 -2.26 11.19 5.93
N ALA A 249 -2.70 11.39 7.17
CA ALA A 249 -3.51 12.52 7.57
C ALA A 249 -2.78 13.33 8.65
N ALA A 250 -2.92 14.65 8.64
CA ALA A 250 -2.36 15.52 9.68
C ALA A 250 -3.38 16.60 10.04
N PRO A 251 -3.44 17.03 11.31
CA PRO A 251 -4.25 18.17 11.69
C PRO A 251 -3.67 19.46 11.10
N VAL A 252 -4.49 20.50 10.94
CA VAL A 252 -3.98 21.85 10.72
C VAL A 252 -3.48 22.38 12.06
N VAL A 253 -2.25 22.85 12.15
CA VAL A 253 -1.67 23.37 13.41
C VAL A 253 -1.92 24.88 13.54
N GLN A 254 -1.83 25.60 12.43
CA GLN A 254 -1.99 27.04 12.43
C GLN A 254 -2.64 27.48 11.12
N VAL A 255 -3.47 28.50 11.21
CA VAL A 255 -4.04 29.20 10.06
C VAL A 255 -3.65 30.67 10.17
N ARG A 256 -3.16 31.27 9.08
CA ARG A 256 -2.84 32.70 9.05
C ARG A 256 -3.26 33.35 7.74
N ARG A 257 -3.87 34.53 7.83
CA ARG A 257 -4.07 35.41 6.67
C ARG A 257 -2.76 36.14 6.34
N VAL A 258 -2.43 36.23 5.06
CA VAL A 258 -1.24 36.93 4.56
C VAL A 258 -1.60 37.84 3.39
N THR A 259 -0.80 38.88 3.17
CA THR A 259 -0.96 39.83 2.06
C THR A 259 -0.12 39.43 0.86
N ALA A 260 -0.42 40.04 -0.29
CA ALA A 260 0.45 39.96 -1.48
C ALA A 260 1.90 40.38 -1.14
N GLY A 261 2.87 39.75 -1.78
CA GLY A 261 4.30 39.94 -1.55
C GLY A 261 4.90 39.10 -0.41
N THR A 262 4.09 38.36 0.36
CA THR A 262 4.60 37.50 1.44
C THR A 262 5.37 36.30 0.88
N GLY A 263 6.62 36.10 1.30
CA GLY A 263 7.39 34.89 0.96
C GLY A 263 7.07 33.71 1.88
N VAL A 264 6.94 32.50 1.30
CA VAL A 264 6.59 31.28 2.04
C VAL A 264 7.78 30.34 2.17
N GLY A 265 8.10 29.95 3.42
CA GLY A 265 9.11 28.94 3.74
C GLY A 265 10.54 29.31 3.33
N TYR A 266 11.43 28.30 3.35
CA TYR A 266 12.84 28.49 3.04
C TYR A 266 13.08 29.05 1.65
N GLY A 267 13.97 30.05 1.57
CA GLY A 267 14.37 30.71 0.33
C GLY A 267 13.27 31.54 -0.33
N HIS A 268 12.08 31.63 0.28
CA HIS A 268 10.92 32.31 -0.29
C HIS A 268 10.66 31.92 -1.75
N THR A 269 10.81 30.63 -2.05
CA THR A 269 10.61 30.04 -3.39
C THR A 269 9.17 30.20 -3.91
N HIS A 270 8.24 30.53 -3.02
CA HIS A 270 6.88 30.91 -3.35
C HIS A 270 6.56 32.28 -2.74
N ILE A 271 6.12 33.21 -3.58
CA ILE A 271 5.69 34.55 -3.19
C ILE A 271 4.18 34.64 -3.44
N ILE A 272 3.45 35.08 -2.42
CA ILE A 272 2.00 35.23 -2.49
C ILE A 272 1.64 36.38 -3.43
N GLU A 273 0.87 36.10 -4.47
CA GLU A 273 0.47 37.10 -5.48
C GLU A 273 -0.74 37.95 -5.03
N ARG A 274 -1.62 37.38 -4.22
CA ARG A 274 -2.84 38.02 -3.71
C ARG A 274 -3.08 37.63 -2.26
N ALA A 275 -3.75 38.48 -1.49
CA ALA A 275 -4.08 38.16 -0.11
C ALA A 275 -4.77 36.78 -0.02
N THR A 276 -4.25 35.91 0.83
CA THR A 276 -4.71 34.52 0.94
C THR A 276 -4.56 34.00 2.37
N THR A 277 -5.07 32.80 2.63
CA THR A 277 -4.94 32.11 3.91
C THR A 277 -4.01 30.92 3.76
N LEU A 278 -3.05 30.82 4.66
CA LEU A 278 -2.10 29.71 4.72
C LEU A 278 -2.44 28.81 5.91
N ALA A 279 -2.49 27.51 5.67
CA ALA A 279 -2.62 26.47 6.68
C ALA A 279 -1.29 25.74 6.86
N LEU A 280 -0.85 25.59 8.09
CA LEU A 280 0.35 24.84 8.46
C LEU A 280 -0.03 23.41 8.84
N LEU A 281 0.64 22.43 8.23
CA LEU A 281 0.51 21.01 8.56
C LEU A 281 1.79 20.52 9.24
N PRO A 282 1.70 19.75 10.35
CA PRO A 282 2.84 19.16 11.04
C PRO A 282 3.26 17.87 10.33
N VAL A 283 3.64 17.98 9.06
CA VAL A 283 4.16 16.87 8.28
C VAL A 283 5.25 17.39 7.36
N GLY A 284 6.42 16.75 7.40
CA GLY A 284 7.56 17.14 6.59
C GLY A 284 8.34 15.95 6.04
N TYR A 285 9.56 16.22 5.59
CA TYR A 285 10.38 15.17 4.99
C TYR A 285 10.92 14.16 6.00
N ALA A 286 10.96 14.48 7.29
CA ALA A 286 11.26 13.51 8.36
C ALA A 286 10.16 12.44 8.47
N ASP A 287 8.91 12.80 8.14
CA ASP A 287 7.75 11.90 8.11
C ASP A 287 7.59 11.18 6.75
N GLY A 288 8.48 11.44 5.79
CA GLY A 288 8.48 10.83 4.45
C GLY A 288 7.91 11.71 3.32
N LEU A 289 7.44 12.93 3.58
CA LEU A 289 7.02 13.87 2.52
C LEU A 289 8.26 14.43 1.81
N ARG A 290 8.63 13.86 0.66
CA ARG A 290 9.89 14.18 -0.02
C ARG A 290 10.05 15.68 -0.28
N ARG A 291 11.17 16.27 0.14
CA ARG A 291 11.44 17.70 -0.12
C ARG A 291 11.42 18.08 -1.62
N ALA A 292 11.74 17.13 -2.50
CA ALA A 292 11.72 17.30 -3.95
C ALA A 292 10.32 17.57 -4.54
N VAL A 293 9.22 17.26 -3.83
CA VAL A 293 7.85 17.54 -4.30
C VAL A 293 7.36 18.95 -3.92
N SER A 294 8.23 19.79 -3.36
CA SER A 294 7.92 21.19 -3.05
C SER A 294 7.41 21.93 -4.30
N GLY A 295 6.28 22.62 -4.18
CA GLY A 295 5.63 23.32 -5.30
C GLY A 295 4.87 22.43 -6.30
N GLN A 296 4.90 21.10 -6.13
CA GLN A 296 4.17 20.14 -6.97
C GLN A 296 3.15 19.32 -6.17
N ALA A 297 3.38 19.16 -4.87
CA ALA A 297 2.51 18.39 -4.00
C ALA A 297 1.17 19.08 -3.76
N GLU A 298 0.12 18.26 -3.63
CA GLU A 298 -1.19 18.70 -3.20
C GLU A 298 -1.66 17.87 -2.00
N VAL A 299 -2.50 18.49 -1.16
CA VAL A 299 -3.22 17.81 -0.09
C VAL A 299 -4.73 17.95 -0.28
N LEU A 300 -5.50 16.99 0.22
CA LEU A 300 -6.95 17.14 0.34
C LEU A 300 -7.28 17.85 1.66
N LEU A 301 -7.69 19.12 1.58
CA LEU A 301 -8.04 19.94 2.74
C LEU A 301 -9.33 20.71 2.45
N ALA A 302 -10.27 20.71 3.41
CA ALA A 302 -11.61 21.27 3.24
C ALA A 302 -12.34 20.73 1.99
N GLY A 303 -12.21 19.42 1.72
CA GLY A 303 -12.86 18.75 0.58
C GLY A 303 -12.29 19.09 -0.79
N ARG A 304 -11.19 19.85 -0.87
CA ARG A 304 -10.57 20.28 -2.13
C ARG A 304 -9.08 19.93 -2.15
N ARG A 305 -8.55 19.66 -3.34
CA ARG A 305 -7.09 19.56 -3.55
C ARG A 305 -6.50 20.96 -3.45
N ARG A 306 -5.48 21.09 -2.60
CA ARG A 306 -4.81 22.36 -2.28
C ARG A 306 -3.31 22.21 -2.48
N PRO A 307 -2.65 23.17 -3.13
CA PRO A 307 -1.22 23.10 -3.35
C PRO A 307 -0.46 23.28 -2.03
N VAL A 308 0.61 22.49 -1.88
CA VAL A 308 1.66 22.77 -0.91
C VAL A 308 2.51 23.90 -1.47
N VAL A 309 2.60 25.02 -0.74
CA VAL A 309 3.28 26.23 -1.18
C VAL A 309 4.59 26.43 -0.43
N GLY A 310 5.62 26.86 -1.17
CA GLY A 310 6.99 26.95 -0.67
C GLY A 310 7.66 25.59 -0.49
N MET A 311 8.81 25.59 0.17
CA MET A 311 9.59 24.37 0.42
C MET A 311 9.01 23.56 1.59
N VAL A 312 8.84 22.25 1.36
CA VAL A 312 8.60 21.29 2.45
C VAL A 312 9.79 21.33 3.42
N SER A 313 9.49 21.53 4.70
CA SER A 313 10.46 21.59 5.79
C SER A 313 10.61 20.22 6.47
N MET A 314 11.49 20.12 7.48
CA MET A 314 11.75 18.84 8.15
C MET A 314 10.48 18.24 8.76
N ASP A 315 9.72 19.07 9.47
CA ASP A 315 8.56 18.64 10.27
C ASP A 315 7.24 19.30 9.84
N GLN A 316 7.26 20.12 8.77
CA GLN A 316 6.10 20.93 8.41
C GLN A 316 5.99 21.25 6.92
N ALA A 317 4.75 21.45 6.48
CA ALA A 317 4.38 21.89 5.14
C ALA A 317 3.31 22.98 5.22
N VAL A 318 3.35 23.93 4.28
CA VAL A 318 2.39 25.03 4.20
C VAL A 318 1.47 24.82 3.01
N VAL A 319 0.19 25.05 3.20
CA VAL A 319 -0.86 24.84 2.20
C VAL A 319 -1.62 26.15 2.01
N ASP A 320 -1.82 26.56 0.76
CA ASP A 320 -2.67 27.70 0.45
C ASP A 320 -4.13 27.26 0.35
N VAL A 321 -4.98 27.80 1.23
CA VAL A 321 -6.41 27.46 1.30
C VAL A 321 -7.30 28.57 0.74
N GLY A 322 -6.74 29.68 0.27
CA GLY A 322 -7.53 30.78 -0.28
C GLY A 322 -8.39 31.45 0.78
N ASP A 323 -9.67 31.65 0.46
CA ASP A 323 -10.67 32.22 1.38
C ASP A 323 -11.54 31.13 2.04
N ASP A 324 -11.22 29.85 1.84
CA ASP A 324 -11.99 28.77 2.46
C ASP A 324 -11.79 28.79 3.99
N PRO A 325 -12.87 28.60 4.76
CA PRO A 325 -12.79 28.55 6.22
C PRO A 325 -12.06 27.28 6.64
N VAL A 326 -10.87 27.46 7.22
CA VAL A 326 -10.09 26.38 7.84
C VAL A 326 -9.78 26.80 9.26
N VAL A 327 -10.03 25.90 10.20
CA VAL A 327 -9.67 26.08 11.61
C VAL A 327 -8.57 25.09 11.98
N PRO A 328 -7.68 25.42 12.94
CA PRO A 328 -6.71 24.45 13.41
C PRO A 328 -7.38 23.26 14.10
N GLY A 329 -6.66 22.14 14.20
CA GLY A 329 -7.20 20.83 14.57
C GLY A 329 -7.64 20.73 16.02
N VAL A 330 -7.03 21.52 16.91
CA VAL A 330 -7.42 21.61 18.32
C VAL A 330 -8.81 22.25 18.42
N GLU A 331 -9.02 23.32 17.68
CA GLU A 331 -10.30 24.03 17.54
C GLU A 331 -11.34 23.14 16.88
N ALA A 332 -10.99 22.43 15.79
CA ALA A 332 -11.88 21.47 15.15
C ALA A 332 -12.34 20.36 16.11
N LYS A 333 -11.44 19.88 16.98
CA LYS A 333 -11.78 18.90 18.02
C LYS A 333 -12.74 19.50 19.04
N ALA A 334 -12.40 20.66 19.59
CA ALA A 334 -13.23 21.34 20.59
C ALA A 334 -14.64 21.62 20.06
N LEU A 335 -14.73 22.02 18.79
CA LEU A 335 -15.99 22.21 18.08
C LEU A 335 -16.77 20.89 17.92
N SER A 336 -16.10 19.80 17.55
CA SER A 336 -16.73 18.48 17.44
C SER A 336 -17.24 17.97 18.80
N ASP A 337 -16.45 18.15 19.86
CA ASP A 337 -16.86 17.79 21.23
C ASP A 337 -18.05 18.64 21.70
N ALA A 338 -18.07 19.94 21.37
CA ALA A 338 -19.20 20.83 21.65
C ALA A 338 -20.45 20.41 20.86
N ALA A 339 -20.31 20.08 19.58
CA ALA A 339 -21.38 19.59 18.73
C ALA A 339 -22.02 18.32 19.30
N LEU A 340 -21.19 17.37 19.75
CA LEU A 340 -21.66 16.13 20.36
C LEU A 340 -22.39 16.38 21.68
N ARG A 341 -21.86 17.26 22.54
CA ARG A 341 -22.54 17.63 23.79
C ARG A 341 -23.90 18.27 23.54
N VAL A 342 -24.00 19.18 22.55
CA VAL A 342 -25.29 19.80 22.16
C VAL A 342 -26.25 18.74 21.63
N TYR A 343 -25.78 17.86 20.74
CA TYR A 343 -26.55 16.76 20.19
C TYR A 343 -27.14 15.86 21.27
N GLU A 344 -26.32 15.46 22.25
CA GLU A 344 -26.73 14.64 23.39
C GLU A 344 -27.69 15.40 24.32
N ALA A 345 -27.39 16.66 24.66
CA ALA A 345 -28.21 17.49 25.55
C ALA A 345 -29.61 17.77 24.99
N LEU A 346 -29.74 17.91 23.67
CA LEU A 346 -31.02 18.08 22.99
C LEU A 346 -31.75 16.75 22.74
N GLY A 347 -31.17 15.61 23.14
CA GLY A 347 -31.76 14.30 22.93
C GLY A 347 -31.88 13.91 21.45
N CYS A 348 -31.03 14.49 20.59
CA CYS A 348 -31.01 14.18 19.17
C CYS A 348 -30.71 12.69 18.94
N ARG A 349 -31.26 12.14 17.86
CA ARG A 349 -31.09 10.74 17.44
C ARG A 349 -30.78 10.67 15.95
N ASP A 350 -30.15 9.57 15.54
CA ASP A 350 -29.64 9.36 14.17
C ASP A 350 -28.60 10.37 13.71
N ILE A 351 -29.06 11.33 12.93
CA ILE A 351 -28.28 12.33 12.22
C ILE A 351 -28.94 13.66 12.54
N ALA A 352 -28.13 14.56 13.07
CA ALA A 352 -28.43 15.98 13.09
C ALA A 352 -27.16 16.72 12.69
N ARG A 353 -27.33 17.89 12.09
CA ARG A 353 -26.25 18.84 11.86
C ARG A 353 -26.31 19.88 12.98
N VAL A 354 -25.20 20.08 13.68
CA VAL A 354 -25.05 21.11 14.71
C VAL A 354 -24.11 22.16 14.14
N ASP A 355 -24.62 23.35 13.88
CA ASP A 355 -23.87 24.44 13.26
C ASP A 355 -23.45 25.45 14.31
N PHE A 356 -22.23 25.97 14.18
CA PHE A 356 -21.68 27.00 15.06
C PHE A 356 -21.18 28.18 14.24
N PHE A 357 -21.27 29.37 14.80
CA PHE A 357 -20.46 30.50 14.38
C PHE A 357 -19.08 30.43 15.06
N LEU A 358 -18.04 30.68 14.28
CA LEU A 358 -16.70 30.91 14.79
C LEU A 358 -16.53 32.42 15.01
N THR A 359 -16.26 32.83 16.25
CA THR A 359 -15.98 34.22 16.63
C THR A 359 -14.58 34.29 17.27
N ASP A 360 -14.07 35.51 17.45
CA ASP A 360 -12.79 35.75 18.14
C ASP A 360 -12.82 35.29 19.61
N GLU A 361 -14.00 35.16 20.19
CA GLU A 361 -14.23 34.74 21.59
C GLU A 361 -14.50 33.23 21.72
N GLY A 362 -14.63 32.49 20.60
CA GLY A 362 -14.84 31.05 20.58
C GLY A 362 -15.98 30.61 19.66
N PHE A 363 -16.60 29.47 19.99
CA PHE A 363 -17.70 28.91 19.19
C PHE A 363 -19.06 29.26 19.80
N VAL A 364 -19.96 29.83 18.99
CA VAL A 364 -21.33 30.14 19.39
C VAL A 364 -22.27 29.20 18.63
N LEU A 365 -23.13 28.46 19.34
CA LEU A 365 -24.12 27.59 18.69
C LEU A 365 -25.06 28.45 17.82
N ASN A 366 -25.14 28.12 16.53
CA ASN A 366 -26.03 28.79 15.59
C ASN A 366 -27.39 28.06 15.51
N GLU A 367 -27.38 26.82 15.02
CA GLU A 367 -28.60 26.02 14.87
C GLU A 367 -28.33 24.53 15.05
N VAL A 368 -29.40 23.77 15.33
CA VAL A 368 -29.40 22.31 15.28
C VAL A 368 -30.47 21.87 14.30
N ASN A 369 -30.04 21.26 13.20
CA ASN A 369 -30.92 20.73 12.17
C ASN A 369 -31.04 19.21 12.34
N THR A 370 -32.19 18.77 12.87
CA THR A 370 -32.51 17.36 13.14
C THR A 370 -32.97 16.58 11.90
N MET A 371 -33.14 17.26 10.76
CA MET A 371 -33.46 16.67 9.47
C MET A 371 -32.63 17.35 8.37
N PRO A 372 -31.29 17.19 8.39
CA PRO A 372 -30.44 17.85 7.42
C PRO A 372 -30.77 17.33 6.02
N GLY A 373 -30.56 18.19 5.01
CA GLY A 373 -30.72 17.78 3.62
C GLY A 373 -29.90 16.53 3.33
N MET A 374 -30.53 15.54 2.70
CA MET A 374 -29.91 14.25 2.37
C MET A 374 -29.68 14.07 0.87
N THR A 375 -29.75 15.13 0.07
CA THR A 375 -29.42 15.00 -1.36
C THR A 375 -27.91 14.87 -1.57
N ALA A 376 -27.47 14.34 -2.72
CA ALA A 376 -26.03 14.27 -3.05
C ALA A 376 -25.32 15.64 -3.02
N GLN A 377 -26.07 16.75 -3.08
CA GLN A 377 -25.53 18.10 -3.00
C GLN A 377 -25.53 18.69 -1.58
N SER A 378 -26.18 18.03 -0.62
CA SER A 378 -26.29 18.49 0.76
C SER A 378 -25.00 18.25 1.56
N GLN A 379 -24.80 19.03 2.62
CA GLN A 379 -23.57 19.01 3.42
C GLN A 379 -23.32 17.66 4.10
N VAL A 380 -24.35 17.02 4.66
CA VAL A 380 -24.19 15.74 5.38
C VAL A 380 -23.65 14.64 4.45
N PRO A 381 -24.26 14.33 3.30
CA PRO A 381 -23.68 13.40 2.33
C PRO A 381 -22.26 13.76 1.87
N LYS A 382 -21.97 15.05 1.66
CA LYS A 382 -20.63 15.51 1.27
C LYS A 382 -19.58 15.28 2.36
N MET A 383 -19.93 15.51 3.62
CA MET A 383 -19.07 15.26 4.77
C MET A 383 -18.77 13.76 4.94
N PHE A 384 -19.78 12.90 4.81
CA PHE A 384 -19.58 11.45 4.86
C PHE A 384 -18.76 10.93 3.68
N ALA A 385 -19.00 11.45 2.47
CA ALA A 385 -18.18 11.13 1.29
C ALA A 385 -16.72 11.56 1.48
N ALA A 386 -16.48 12.74 2.06
CA ALA A 386 -15.14 13.20 2.42
C ALA A 386 -14.48 12.33 3.52
N ALA A 387 -15.29 11.72 4.39
CA ALA A 387 -14.84 10.75 5.39
C ALA A 387 -14.67 9.32 4.83
N GLY A 388 -14.92 9.10 3.53
CA GLY A 388 -14.75 7.80 2.85
C GLY A 388 -15.99 6.91 2.82
N LEU A 389 -17.15 7.38 3.30
CA LEU A 389 -18.42 6.65 3.23
C LEU A 389 -19.23 7.13 2.03
N SER A 390 -19.53 6.25 1.07
CA SER A 390 -20.31 6.65 -0.10
C SER A 390 -21.75 7.00 0.28
N TYR A 391 -22.43 7.81 -0.55
CA TYR A 391 -23.83 8.16 -0.29
C TYR A 391 -24.76 6.92 -0.24
N PRO A 392 -24.65 5.92 -1.13
CA PRO A 392 -25.37 4.66 -0.98
C PRO A 392 -25.09 3.93 0.35
N ASP A 393 -23.82 3.85 0.76
CA ASP A 393 -23.44 3.19 2.03
C ASP A 393 -24.00 3.94 3.24
N LEU A 394 -24.03 5.28 3.17
CA LEU A 394 -24.65 6.13 4.18
C LEU A 394 -26.15 5.84 4.31
N LEU A 395 -26.87 5.79 3.17
CA LEU A 395 -28.30 5.46 3.16
C LEU A 395 -28.56 4.06 3.73
N ASP A 396 -27.79 3.07 3.29
CA ASP A 396 -27.93 1.69 3.76
C ASP A 396 -27.68 1.59 5.27
N ARG A 397 -26.65 2.28 5.79
CA ARG A 397 -26.37 2.33 7.22
C ARG A 397 -27.49 2.99 8.03
N LEU A 398 -28.10 4.04 7.50
CA LEU A 398 -29.24 4.71 8.13
C LEU A 398 -30.48 3.82 8.15
N ILE A 399 -30.78 3.15 7.04
CA ILE A 399 -31.90 2.20 6.94
C ILE A 399 -31.70 1.05 7.93
N ARG A 400 -30.51 0.43 7.97
CA ARG A 400 -30.21 -0.65 8.93
C ARG A 400 -30.37 -0.18 10.39
N SER A 401 -29.83 0.99 10.72
CA SER A 401 -29.97 1.59 12.06
C SER A 401 -31.44 1.84 12.43
N ALA A 402 -32.26 2.24 11.47
CA ALA A 402 -33.69 2.42 11.66
C ALA A 402 -34.43 1.09 11.86
N MET A 403 -34.03 0.03 11.16
CA MET A 403 -34.64 -1.30 11.25
C MET A 403 -34.29 -2.07 12.53
N THR A 404 -33.20 -1.74 13.21
CA THR A 404 -32.82 -2.35 14.50
C THR A 404 -33.43 -1.64 15.71
N ARG A 405 -34.50 -0.88 15.49
CA ARG A 405 -35.31 -0.18 16.50
C ARG A 405 -36.70 -0.75 16.48
#